data_AF-A0A095WP64-F1
#
_entry.id   AF-A0A095WP64-F1
#
_cell.length_a   1.000
_cell.length_b   1.000
_cell.length_c   1.000
_cell.angle_alpha   90.00
_cell.angle_beta   90.00
_cell.angle_gamma   90.00
#
_symmetry.space_group_name_H-M   'P 1'
#
loop_
_entity.id
_entity.type
_entity.pdbx_description
1 polymer ?
#
loop_
_entity_poly.entity_id
_entity_poly.type
_entity_poly.pdbx_seq_one_letter_code
_entity_poly.pdbx_strand_id
1 'polypeptide(L)'
;MISVRHCSKPGCSRPAVATLTYDYSDSTAVVGSLSASADPNAYDLCENHANSLTVPRGWQIVRLQTNFEPAPPSGDDLMALVDAVRAAAAHTRNRSHEAEQQSAQTQASPSTPAAASSPAEFGPFAQRGKEEVAEPSSPLDPNSPWARRRAQFRLITDEQAEQGTDTEN
;
A
#
# COMPACT_ATOMS: atom_id res chain seq x y z
N MET A 1 10.91 -14.15 6.69
CA MET A 1 9.65 -13.39 6.48
C MET A 1 8.73 -13.72 7.63
N ILE A 2 8.22 -12.71 8.34
CA ILE A 2 7.21 -12.90 9.38
C ILE A 2 5.88 -13.22 8.70
N SER A 3 5.37 -14.44 8.88
CA SER A 3 4.05 -14.81 8.35
C SER A 3 2.98 -14.14 9.22
N VAL A 4 2.14 -13.29 8.63
CA VAL A 4 1.06 -12.61 9.35
C VAL A 4 -0.02 -13.63 9.69
N ARG A 5 -0.36 -13.72 10.98
CA ARG A 5 -1.45 -14.56 11.48
C ARG A 5 -2.79 -13.88 11.17
N HIS A 6 -3.76 -14.67 10.72
CA HIS A 6 -5.09 -14.19 10.36
C HIS A 6 -6.10 -14.57 11.44
N CYS A 7 -7.20 -13.82 11.50
CA CYS A 7 -8.28 -14.11 12.41
C CYS A 7 -8.86 -15.53 12.19
N SER A 8 -9.06 -16.29 13.27
CA SER A 8 -9.63 -17.63 13.25
C SER A 8 -11.14 -17.65 12.95
N LYS A 9 -11.82 -16.49 12.90
CA LYS A 9 -13.25 -16.43 12.59
C LYS A 9 -13.49 -16.81 11.12
N PRO A 10 -14.39 -17.78 10.82
CA PRO A 10 -14.72 -18.15 9.45
C PRO A 10 -15.13 -16.93 8.61
N GLY A 11 -14.54 -16.78 7.43
CA GLY A 11 -14.80 -15.65 6.52
C GLY A 11 -14.06 -14.35 6.87
N CYS A 12 -13.22 -14.34 7.90
CA CYS A 12 -12.41 -13.17 8.25
C CYS A 12 -10.95 -13.37 7.84
N SER A 13 -10.46 -12.57 6.90
CA SER A 13 -9.04 -12.54 6.49
C SER A 13 -8.26 -11.36 7.10
N ARG A 14 -8.80 -10.71 8.13
CA ARG A 14 -8.12 -9.59 8.80
C ARG A 14 -6.92 -10.09 9.61
N PRO A 15 -5.83 -9.30 9.74
CA PRO A 15 -4.72 -9.66 10.58
C PRO A 15 -5.16 -9.77 12.04
N ALA A 16 -4.64 -10.78 12.73
CA ALA A 16 -4.88 -10.97 14.15
C ALA A 16 -4.09 -9.96 14.98
N VAL A 17 -4.69 -9.48 16.06
CA VAL A 17 -4.07 -8.55 17.02
C VAL A 17 -4.23 -9.01 18.47
N ALA A 18 -5.13 -9.96 18.72
CA ALA A 18 -5.41 -10.50 20.03
C ALA A 18 -5.47 -12.03 19.98
N THR A 19 -5.17 -12.67 21.10
CA THR A 19 -5.35 -14.11 21.30
C THR A 19 -6.42 -14.34 22.37
N LEU A 20 -7.35 -15.25 22.08
CA LEU A 20 -8.45 -15.67 22.93
C LEU A 20 -8.20 -17.10 23.41
N THR A 21 -8.31 -17.31 24.72
CA THR A 21 -8.22 -18.62 25.37
C THR A 21 -9.45 -18.87 26.22
N TYR A 22 -9.93 -20.11 26.25
CA TYR A 22 -11.05 -20.53 27.08
C TYR A 22 -10.55 -21.43 28.23
N ASP A 23 -10.92 -21.05 29.46
CA ASP A 23 -10.84 -21.91 30.63
C ASP A 23 -12.25 -22.43 30.94
N TYR A 24 -12.48 -23.70 30.65
CA TYR A 24 -13.79 -24.32 30.85
C TYR A 24 -14.09 -24.62 32.32
N SER A 25 -13.08 -24.91 33.14
CA SER A 25 -13.24 -25.17 34.58
C SER A 25 -13.80 -23.94 35.29
N ASP A 26 -13.20 -22.78 35.01
CA ASP A 26 -13.58 -21.51 35.61
C ASP A 26 -14.63 -20.76 34.79
N SER A 27 -15.15 -21.37 33.72
CA SER A 27 -16.11 -20.74 32.78
C SER A 27 -15.65 -19.34 32.36
N THR A 28 -14.38 -19.21 31.99
CA THR A 28 -13.74 -17.93 31.72
C THR A 28 -13.16 -17.88 30.31
N ALA A 29 -13.34 -16.75 29.63
CA ALA A 29 -12.69 -16.45 28.37
C ALA A 29 -11.72 -15.29 28.56
N VAL A 30 -10.44 -15.51 28.26
CA VAL A 30 -9.38 -14.52 28.41
C VAL A 30 -9.00 -14.01 27.03
N VAL A 31 -9.09 -12.69 26.83
CA VAL A 31 -8.62 -12.01 25.63
C VAL A 31 -7.40 -11.18 26.00
N GLY A 32 -6.25 -11.50 25.40
CA GLY A 32 -4.98 -10.80 25.58
C GLY A 32 -4.38 -10.30 24.28
N SER A 33 -3.16 -9.77 24.35
CA SER A 33 -2.37 -9.41 23.16
C SER A 33 -2.10 -10.63 22.28
N LEU A 34 -1.76 -10.38 21.00
CA LEU A 34 -1.38 -11.46 20.09
C LEU A 34 -0.19 -12.24 20.66
N SER A 35 -0.38 -13.53 20.91
CA SER A 35 0.69 -14.39 21.41
C SER A 35 1.84 -14.45 20.39
N ALA A 36 3.07 -14.43 20.90
CA ALA A 36 4.29 -14.49 20.09
C ALA A 36 4.36 -15.76 19.23
N SER A 37 3.77 -16.85 19.71
CA SER A 37 3.68 -18.13 19.00
C SER A 37 2.23 -18.55 18.83
N ALA A 38 1.99 -19.37 17.80
CA ALA A 38 0.69 -19.98 17.59
C ALA A 38 0.47 -21.15 18.53
N ASP A 39 -0.49 -21.00 19.44
CA ASP A 39 -0.95 -22.07 20.32
C ASP A 39 -2.12 -22.80 19.64
N PRO A 40 -2.09 -24.13 19.50
CA PRO A 40 -3.18 -24.90 18.92
C PRO A 40 -4.51 -24.80 19.69
N ASN A 41 -4.48 -24.46 20.99
CA ASN A 41 -5.66 -24.34 21.84
C ASN A 41 -6.19 -22.92 21.97
N ALA A 42 -5.54 -21.94 21.32
CA ALA A 42 -5.93 -20.54 21.37
C ALA A 42 -6.43 -20.06 20.00
N TYR A 43 -7.28 -19.03 20.03
CA TYR A 43 -7.89 -18.45 18.85
C TYR A 43 -7.35 -17.05 18.61
N ASP A 44 -6.99 -16.76 17.37
CA ASP A 44 -6.51 -15.44 17.00
C ASP A 44 -7.66 -14.57 16.51
N LEU A 45 -7.80 -13.38 17.09
CA LEU A 45 -8.87 -12.45 16.76
C LEU A 45 -8.30 -11.16 16.18
N CYS A 46 -8.95 -10.66 15.13
CA CYS A 46 -8.73 -9.28 14.68
C CYS A 46 -9.38 -8.30 15.68
N GLU A 47 -9.01 -7.03 15.58
CA GLU A 47 -9.50 -5.98 16.48
C GLU A 47 -11.04 -5.95 16.59
N ASN A 48 -11.74 -6.05 15.46
CA ASN A 48 -13.19 -6.03 15.44
C ASN A 48 -13.78 -7.22 16.22
N HIS A 49 -13.30 -8.44 15.96
CA HIS A 49 -13.80 -9.65 16.63
C HIS A 49 -13.39 -9.74 18.10
N ALA A 50 -12.22 -9.23 18.47
CA ALA A 50 -11.82 -9.12 19.88
C ALA A 50 -12.76 -8.16 20.64
N ASN A 51 -13.14 -7.05 20.00
CA ASN A 51 -14.04 -6.06 20.59
C ASN A 51 -15.50 -6.52 20.67
N SER A 52 -16.00 -7.20 19.63
CA SER A 52 -17.37 -7.70 19.55
C SER A 52 -17.58 -9.09 20.16
N LEU A 53 -16.53 -9.70 20.71
CA LEU A 53 -16.60 -11.05 21.28
C LEU A 53 -17.61 -11.09 22.43
N THR A 54 -18.56 -12.01 22.32
CA THR A 54 -19.51 -12.37 23.36
C THR A 54 -19.27 -13.79 23.83
N VAL A 55 -19.38 -14.00 25.14
CA VAL A 55 -19.20 -15.29 25.79
C VAL A 55 -20.56 -15.91 26.14
N PRO A 56 -20.65 -17.23 26.35
CA PRO A 56 -21.89 -17.86 26.80
C PRO A 56 -22.40 -17.27 28.13
N ARG A 57 -23.70 -17.47 28.42
CA ARG A 57 -24.28 -16.96 29.67
C ARG A 57 -23.62 -17.62 30.88
N GLY A 58 -23.31 -16.81 31.89
CA GLY A 58 -22.62 -17.28 33.10
C GLY A 58 -21.10 -17.39 32.95
N TRP A 59 -20.55 -17.12 31.76
CA TRP A 59 -19.09 -17.06 31.58
C TRP A 59 -18.55 -15.67 31.90
N GLN A 60 -17.35 -15.62 32.48
CA GLN A 60 -16.62 -14.39 32.69
C GLN A 60 -15.74 -14.07 31.48
N ILE A 61 -15.76 -12.82 31.02
CA ILE A 61 -14.81 -12.33 30.02
C ILE A 61 -13.74 -11.47 30.70
N VAL A 62 -12.48 -11.87 30.57
CA VAL A 62 -11.33 -11.12 31.09
C VAL A 62 -10.57 -10.54 29.91
N ARG A 63 -10.58 -9.21 29.81
CA ARG A 63 -9.81 -8.49 28.80
C ARG A 63 -8.54 -7.95 29.48
N LEU A 64 -7.40 -8.56 29.19
CA LEU A 64 -6.11 -7.98 29.56
C LEU A 64 -5.88 -6.79 28.64
N GLN A 65 -6.38 -5.61 29.03
CA GLN A 65 -6.12 -4.36 28.33
C GLN A 65 -4.61 -4.12 28.28
N THR A 66 -4.00 -4.38 27.13
CA THR A 66 -2.85 -3.60 26.68
C THR A 66 -3.43 -2.66 25.65
N ASN A 67 -3.54 -1.38 25.97
CA ASN A 67 -3.74 -0.34 24.96
C ASN A 67 -2.89 -0.71 23.75
N PHE A 68 -3.49 -0.95 22.59
CA PHE A 68 -2.75 -1.22 21.35
C PHE A 68 -2.20 0.11 20.83
N GLU A 69 -1.50 0.84 21.69
CA GLU A 69 -0.77 2.01 21.29
C GLU A 69 0.43 1.54 20.48
N PRO A 70 0.68 2.10 19.28
CA PRO A 70 1.99 1.94 18.68
C PRO A 70 3.04 2.32 19.72
N ALA A 71 4.13 1.54 19.79
CA ALA A 71 5.23 1.86 20.70
C ALA A 71 5.60 3.35 20.53
N PRO A 72 5.76 4.11 21.65
CA PRO A 72 6.16 5.50 21.56
C PRO A 72 7.39 5.64 20.66
N PRO A 73 7.47 6.69 19.82
CA PRO A 73 8.59 6.86 18.90
C PRO A 73 9.90 6.78 19.67
N SER A 74 10.86 6.04 19.13
CA SER A 74 12.16 5.88 19.77
C SER A 74 12.90 7.22 19.79
N GLY A 75 13.91 7.36 20.65
CA GLY A 75 14.74 8.58 20.67
C GLY A 75 15.41 8.85 19.33
N ASP A 76 15.72 7.81 18.56
CA ASP A 76 16.29 7.90 17.21
C ASP A 76 15.28 8.46 16.20
N ASP A 77 14.03 7.97 16.23
CA ASP A 77 12.94 8.50 15.39
C ASP A 77 12.69 9.99 15.65
N LEU A 78 12.78 10.40 16.92
CA LEU A 78 12.65 11.81 17.30
C LEU A 78 13.83 12.65 16.78
N MET A 79 15.07 12.14 16.83
CA MET A 79 16.22 12.81 16.22
C MET A 79 16.06 12.93 14.70
N ALA A 80 15.61 11.86 14.03
CA ALA A 80 15.37 11.87 12.59
C ALA A 80 14.35 12.94 12.18
N LEU A 81 13.28 13.13 12.95
CA LEU A 81 12.30 14.20 12.71
C LEU A 81 12.89 15.59 12.93
N VAL A 82 13.72 15.79 13.97
CA VAL A 82 14.41 17.07 14.21
C VAL A 82 15.33 17.42 13.05
N ASP A 83 16.08 16.45 12.54
CA ASP A 83 16.98 16.65 11.40
C ASP A 83 16.20 16.90 10.10
N ALA A 84 15.11 16.18 9.87
CA ALA A 84 14.22 16.43 8.73
C ALA A 84 13.66 17.86 8.74
N VAL A 85 13.24 18.37 9.90
CA VAL A 85 12.76 19.76 10.06
C VAL A 85 13.88 20.75 9.80
N ARG A 86 15.09 20.49 10.31
CA ARG A 86 16.26 21.36 10.06
C ARG A 86 16.62 21.40 8.57
N ALA A 87 16.61 20.25 7.90
CA ALA A 87 16.86 20.14 6.47
C ALA A 87 15.79 20.87 5.64
N ALA A 88 14.51 20.71 5.99
CA ALA A 88 13.41 21.42 5.36
C ALA A 88 13.55 22.95 5.53
N ALA A 89 13.93 23.42 6.72
CA ALA A 89 14.16 24.84 6.98
C ALA A 89 15.39 25.41 6.23
N ALA A 90 16.43 24.61 6.01
CA ALA A 90 17.57 25.03 5.18
C ALA A 90 17.17 25.13 3.71
N HIS A 91 16.37 24.19 3.22
CA HIS A 91 15.89 24.17 1.84
C HIS A 91 15.00 25.38 1.50
N THR A 92 14.10 25.78 2.42
CA THR A 92 13.27 26.99 2.24
C THR A 92 14.10 28.26 2.19
N ARG A 93 15.11 28.39 3.07
CA ARG A 93 16.05 29.53 3.04
C ARG A 93 16.84 29.60 1.74
N ASN A 94 17.38 28.48 1.26
CA ASN A 94 18.14 28.46 0.01
C ASN A 94 17.28 28.89 -1.18
N ARG A 95 16.05 28.37 -1.28
CA ARG A 95 15.08 28.79 -2.31
C ARG A 95 14.76 30.28 -2.26
N SER A 96 14.65 30.88 -1.08
CA SER A 96 14.43 32.33 -0.96
C SER A 96 15.66 33.14 -1.39
N HIS A 97 16.88 32.67 -1.10
CA HIS A 97 18.10 33.34 -1.56
C HIS A 97 18.28 33.26 -3.08
N GLU A 98 17.92 32.12 -3.70
CA GLU A 98 17.94 31.94 -5.15
C GLU A 98 16.90 32.84 -5.87
N ALA A 99 15.71 32.98 -5.29
CA ALA A 99 14.68 33.88 -5.82
C ALA A 99 15.12 35.36 -5.77
N GLU A 100 15.84 35.77 -4.72
CA GLU A 100 16.34 37.14 -4.55
C GLU A 100 17.55 37.44 -5.46
N GLN A 101 18.39 36.45 -5.75
CA GLN A 101 19.50 36.60 -6.71
C GLN A 101 18.98 36.70 -8.14
N GLN A 102 17.92 35.98 -8.49
CA GLN A 102 17.27 36.06 -9.80
C GLN A 102 16.50 37.37 -10.00
N SER A 103 15.91 37.94 -8.94
CA SER A 103 15.28 39.26 -8.99
C SER A 103 16.31 40.40 -9.11
N ALA A 104 17.49 40.25 -8.50
CA ALA A 104 18.61 41.18 -8.66
C ALA A 104 19.30 41.09 -10.03
N GLN A 105 19.35 39.92 -10.66
CA GLN A 105 19.97 39.73 -11.99
C GLN A 105 19.03 40.11 -13.15
N THR A 106 17.72 40.24 -12.91
CA THR A 106 16.73 40.70 -13.90
C THR A 106 16.66 42.25 -14.03
N GLN A 107 17.43 42.99 -13.22
CA GLN A 107 17.47 44.47 -13.27
C GLN A 107 18.69 45.07 -14.01
N ALA A 108 19.35 44.28 -14.88
CA ALA A 108 20.42 44.78 -15.73
C ALA A 108 20.14 44.49 -17.22
N SER A 109 19.13 45.17 -17.78
CA SER A 109 19.15 45.60 -19.19
C SER A 109 18.09 46.69 -19.42
N PRO A 110 18.48 47.90 -19.86
CA PRO A 110 17.54 48.97 -20.15
C PRO A 110 16.86 48.76 -21.50
N SER A 111 15.53 48.91 -21.52
CA SER A 111 14.75 49.00 -22.75
C SER A 111 14.99 50.34 -23.45
N THR A 112 15.11 50.32 -24.78
CA THR A 112 14.38 51.28 -25.64
C THR A 112 14.21 50.69 -27.06
N PRO A 113 13.18 51.11 -27.82
CA PRO A 113 12.50 50.29 -28.82
C PRO A 113 12.86 50.63 -30.28
N ALA A 114 12.28 49.84 -31.20
CA ALA A 114 11.75 50.19 -32.53
C ALA A 114 12.45 49.60 -33.77
N ALA A 115 11.61 48.83 -34.49
CA ALA A 115 11.50 48.67 -35.95
C ALA A 115 12.66 48.00 -36.72
N ALA A 116 12.46 47.23 -37.79
CA ALA A 116 11.35 46.49 -38.39
C ALA A 116 11.97 45.70 -39.56
N SER A 117 11.44 44.52 -39.89
CA SER A 117 11.42 43.99 -41.28
C SER A 117 10.36 42.90 -41.37
N SER A 118 9.45 43.08 -42.33
CA SER A 118 8.24 42.27 -42.59
C SER A 118 8.52 41.10 -43.57
N PRO A 119 7.54 40.46 -44.25
CA PRO A 119 7.03 39.12 -43.93
C PRO A 119 7.08 38.15 -45.14
N ALA A 120 6.25 37.09 -45.10
CA ALA A 120 5.88 36.13 -46.17
C ALA A 120 6.75 34.86 -46.27
N GLU A 121 6.25 33.66 -46.56
CA GLU A 121 4.90 33.10 -46.73
C GLU A 121 5.10 31.61 -47.00
N PHE A 122 4.33 30.74 -46.36
CA PHE A 122 3.96 29.46 -46.97
C PHE A 122 2.44 29.44 -47.03
N GLY A 123 1.95 29.43 -48.28
CA GLY A 123 0.55 29.58 -48.63
C GLY A 123 -0.29 28.29 -48.53
N PRO A 124 -1.46 28.26 -49.21
CA PRO A 124 -2.65 27.50 -48.81
C PRO A 124 -2.65 25.99 -49.14
N PHE A 125 -1.51 25.34 -49.45
CA PHE A 125 -1.45 23.91 -49.83
C PHE A 125 -0.27 23.10 -49.26
N ALA A 126 0.50 23.60 -48.29
CA ALA A 126 1.62 22.82 -47.72
C ALA A 126 1.10 21.70 -46.78
N GLN A 127 1.18 20.46 -47.24
CA GLN A 127 0.55 19.31 -46.61
C GLN A 127 1.30 18.78 -45.38
N ARG A 128 0.49 18.29 -44.44
CA ARG A 128 0.80 17.53 -43.23
C ARG A 128 1.67 16.30 -43.52
N GLY A 129 2.84 16.24 -42.89
CA GLY A 129 3.52 14.98 -42.59
C GLY A 129 2.84 14.29 -41.40
N LYS A 130 2.33 13.09 -41.64
CA LYS A 130 1.85 12.14 -40.63
C LYS A 130 2.98 11.14 -40.35
N GLU A 131 2.82 10.42 -39.24
CA GLU A 131 3.62 9.25 -38.79
C GLU A 131 4.89 9.65 -38.03
N GLU A 132 5.15 9.18 -36.81
CA GLU A 132 4.95 7.81 -36.35
C GLU A 132 5.01 7.74 -34.79
N VAL A 133 3.94 7.20 -34.20
CA VAL A 133 3.91 6.24 -33.07
C VAL A 133 4.23 6.67 -31.60
N ALA A 134 3.14 6.66 -30.83
CA ALA A 134 2.95 6.14 -29.45
C ALA A 134 3.51 6.87 -28.22
N GLU A 135 2.64 7.65 -27.57
CA GLU A 135 2.28 7.36 -26.17
C GLU A 135 1.11 6.34 -26.15
N PRO A 136 0.67 5.72 -25.03
CA PRO A 136 1.25 5.52 -23.70
C PRO A 136 1.09 4.04 -23.22
N SER A 137 1.77 3.58 -22.16
CA SER A 137 1.38 2.29 -21.52
C SER A 137 1.73 2.26 -20.05
N SER A 138 0.72 2.62 -19.26
CA SER A 138 0.71 2.49 -17.81
C SER A 138 0.51 1.01 -17.40
N PRO A 139 1.19 0.50 -16.36
CA PRO A 139 1.33 -0.94 -16.04
C PRO A 139 0.06 -1.65 -15.53
N LEU A 140 -1.12 -1.02 -15.61
CA LEU A 140 -2.39 -1.55 -15.08
C LEU A 140 -3.46 -1.83 -16.14
N ASP A 141 -3.15 -1.68 -17.44
CA ASP A 141 -4.12 -1.97 -18.50
C ASP A 141 -4.20 -3.48 -18.82
N PRO A 142 -5.39 -4.10 -18.72
CA PRO A 142 -5.59 -5.55 -18.94
C PRO A 142 -5.33 -6.03 -20.38
N ASN A 143 -5.29 -5.13 -21.38
CA ASN A 143 -5.01 -5.51 -22.78
C ASN A 143 -3.59 -5.16 -23.23
N SER A 144 -2.69 -4.79 -22.31
CA SER A 144 -1.30 -4.46 -22.64
C SER A 144 -0.45 -5.70 -22.98
N PRO A 145 0.61 -5.54 -23.79
CA PRO A 145 1.53 -6.65 -24.14
C PRO A 145 2.31 -7.20 -22.94
N TRP A 146 2.37 -6.47 -21.81
CA TRP A 146 3.01 -6.92 -20.56
C TRP A 146 2.06 -7.79 -19.70
N ALA A 147 0.74 -7.67 -19.86
CA ALA A 147 -0.26 -8.50 -19.21
C ALA A 147 -0.25 -9.95 -19.70
N ARG A 148 0.17 -10.19 -20.94
CA ARG A 148 0.22 -11.52 -21.58
C ARG A 148 1.31 -12.47 -21.06
N ARG A 149 2.16 -12.03 -20.11
CA ARG A 149 3.27 -12.86 -19.58
C ARG A 149 3.01 -13.45 -18.18
N ARG A 150 1.87 -13.15 -17.55
CA ARG A 150 1.47 -13.73 -16.25
C ARG A 150 0.01 -14.14 -16.24
N ALA A 151 -0.26 -15.37 -16.69
CA ALA A 151 -1.31 -16.26 -16.17
C ALA A 151 -1.42 -17.51 -17.04
N GLN A 152 -0.97 -18.66 -16.54
CA GLN A 152 -1.64 -19.93 -16.81
C GLN A 152 -1.63 -20.75 -15.51
N PHE A 153 -2.70 -20.61 -14.72
CA PHE A 153 -3.04 -21.58 -13.68
C PHE A 153 -4.23 -22.34 -14.22
N ARG A 154 -4.05 -23.63 -14.53
CA ARG A 154 -5.13 -24.50 -15.00
C ARG A 154 -5.75 -25.15 -13.76
N LEU A 155 -7.04 -24.94 -13.55
CA LEU A 155 -7.82 -25.71 -12.59
C LEU A 155 -8.00 -27.12 -13.17
N ILE A 156 -7.49 -28.12 -12.46
CA ILE A 156 -7.81 -29.52 -12.73
C ILE A 156 -9.15 -29.77 -12.04
N THR A 157 -10.20 -29.95 -12.83
CA THR A 157 -11.46 -30.52 -12.37
C THR A 157 -11.31 -32.04 -12.28
N ASP A 158 -11.86 -32.64 -11.23
CA ASP A 158 -11.71 -34.06 -10.81
C ASP A 158 -12.18 -35.10 -11.86
N GLU A 159 -12.77 -34.67 -12.97
CA GLU A 159 -13.44 -35.53 -13.96
C GLU A 159 -12.50 -36.26 -14.96
N GLN A 160 -11.19 -36.27 -14.71
CA GLN A 160 -10.19 -36.95 -15.56
C GLN A 160 -9.47 -38.11 -14.84
N ALA A 161 -9.92 -38.49 -13.64
CA ALA A 161 -9.32 -39.58 -12.86
C ALA A 161 -9.92 -40.98 -13.13
N GLU A 162 -11.01 -41.11 -13.90
CA GLU A 162 -11.76 -42.38 -13.98
C GLU A 162 -11.84 -43.05 -15.37
N GLN A 163 -11.08 -42.58 -16.37
CA GLN A 163 -11.04 -43.23 -17.69
C GLN A 163 -9.66 -43.85 -17.96
N GLY A 164 -9.44 -45.03 -17.38
CA GLY A 164 -8.20 -45.77 -17.56
C GLY A 164 -8.21 -47.14 -16.91
N THR A 165 -9.10 -48.04 -17.36
CA THR A 165 -8.85 -49.49 -17.54
C THR A 165 -10.12 -50.16 -18.04
N ASP A 166 -10.40 -50.07 -19.35
CA ASP A 166 -11.27 -51.04 -20.01
C ASP A 166 -10.77 -51.27 -21.45
N THR A 167 -10.05 -52.38 -21.61
CA THR A 167 -9.77 -53.11 -22.86
C THR A 167 -9.27 -54.48 -22.37
N GLU A 168 -10.18 -55.43 -22.16
CA GLU A 168 -10.75 -56.38 -23.13
C GLU A 168 -9.93 -57.69 -23.17
N ASN A 169 -10.67 -58.78 -22.90
CA ASN A 169 -10.41 -60.22 -23.11
C ASN A 169 -9.64 -60.99 -22.02
#